data_AF-A0A0D2PWI7-F1
#
_entry.id   AF-A0A0D2PWI7-F1
#
_cell.length_a   1.000
_cell.length_b   1.000
_cell.length_c   1.000
_cell.angle_alpha   90.00
_cell.angle_beta   90.00
_cell.angle_gamma   90.00
#
_symmetry.space_group_name_H-M   'P 1'
#
loop_
_entity.id
_entity.type
_entity.pdbx_description
1 polymer ?
#
loop_
_entity_poly.entity_id
_entity_poly.type
_entity_poly.pdbx_seq_one_letter_code
_entity_poly.pdbx_strand_id
1 'polypeptide(L)'
;MRYSPSCEKTRTLHLKDVFLSVKEFFHFAIPSAVMACLEWWSFEILVLMSGLLPNSKLETSVLSICLSSDSLHYTISFGISVAASTRISNELGAGNPQAAQIATLVSMLIALVETLIA
;
A
#
# COMPACT_ATOMS: atom_id res chain seq x y z
N MET A 1 -17.02 10.03 -34.63
CA MET A 1 -15.67 9.67 -34.17
C MET A 1 -15.24 8.40 -34.88
N ARG A 2 -14.15 8.43 -35.67
CA ARG A 2 -13.59 7.24 -36.33
C ARG A 2 -12.55 6.63 -35.39
N TYR A 3 -12.82 5.45 -34.86
CA TYR A 3 -11.86 4.72 -34.02
C TYR A 3 -10.78 4.06 -34.88
N SER A 4 -9.56 4.00 -34.36
CA SER A 4 -8.41 3.37 -35.04
C SER A 4 -8.62 1.85 -35.16
N PRO A 5 -8.31 1.22 -36.31
CA PRO A 5 -8.40 -0.23 -36.50
C PRO A 5 -7.52 -1.03 -35.53
N SER A 6 -6.44 -0.43 -34.98
CA SER A 6 -5.61 -1.09 -33.97
C SER A 6 -6.35 -1.45 -32.67
N CYS A 7 -7.45 -0.77 -32.35
CA CYS A 7 -8.23 -1.04 -31.13
C CYS A 7 -9.39 -2.03 -31.35
N GLU A 8 -9.53 -2.62 -32.53
CA GLU A 8 -10.67 -3.49 -32.86
C GLU A 8 -10.78 -4.71 -31.93
N LYS A 9 -9.63 -5.28 -31.53
CA LYS A 9 -9.55 -6.41 -30.56
C LYS A 9 -9.94 -6.04 -29.13
N THR A 10 -9.70 -4.81 -28.70
CA THR A 10 -9.99 -4.33 -27.33
C THR A 10 -11.40 -3.73 -27.21
N ARG A 11 -12.10 -3.57 -28.34
CA ARG A 11 -13.39 -2.88 -28.42
C ARG A 11 -14.56 -3.72 -27.94
N THR A 12 -14.47 -5.04 -28.00
CA THR A 12 -15.52 -5.95 -27.54
C THR A 12 -15.35 -6.22 -26.06
N LEU A 13 -16.13 -5.52 -25.25
CA LEU A 13 -16.15 -5.67 -23.80
C LEU A 13 -16.99 -6.92 -23.47
N HIS A 14 -16.32 -8.04 -23.23
CA HIS A 14 -16.99 -9.27 -22.85
C HIS A 14 -17.27 -9.25 -21.33
N LEU A 15 -18.55 -9.28 -20.95
CA LEU A 15 -18.98 -9.29 -19.54
C LEU A 15 -18.35 -10.42 -18.71
N LYS A 16 -18.04 -11.56 -19.34
CA LYS A 16 -17.35 -12.69 -18.69
C LYS A 16 -15.94 -12.32 -18.27
N ASP A 17 -15.21 -11.59 -19.11
CA ASP A 17 -13.84 -11.16 -18.82
C ASP A 17 -13.84 -10.13 -17.68
N VAL A 18 -14.84 -9.24 -17.64
CA VAL A 18 -15.03 -8.31 -16.51
C VAL A 18 -15.26 -9.05 -15.19
N PHE A 19 -16.15 -10.05 -15.18
CA PHE A 19 -16.42 -10.83 -13.97
C PHE A 19 -15.18 -11.61 -13.48
N LEU A 20 -14.37 -12.13 -14.41
CA LEU A 20 -13.10 -12.78 -14.08
C LEU A 20 -12.10 -11.79 -13.50
N SER A 21 -11.92 -10.61 -14.11
CA SER A 21 -11.04 -9.56 -13.60
C SER A 21 -11.47 -9.03 -12.24
N VAL A 22 -12.78 -8.90 -11.98
CA VAL A 22 -13.30 -8.50 -10.66
C VAL A 22 -13.01 -9.58 -9.62
N LYS A 23 -13.21 -10.86 -9.97
CA LYS A 23 -12.88 -11.97 -9.07
C LYS A 23 -11.38 -12.00 -8.73
N GLU A 24 -10.52 -11.80 -9.72
CA GLU A 24 -9.07 -11.75 -9.55
C GLU A 24 -8.65 -10.54 -8.71
N PHE A 25 -9.26 -9.37 -8.94
CA PHE A 25 -9.04 -8.18 -8.11
C PHE A 25 -9.34 -8.48 -6.63
N PHE A 26 -10.51 -9.04 -6.31
CA PHE A 26 -10.87 -9.34 -4.93
C PHE A 26 -10.00 -10.43 -4.31
N HIS A 27 -9.48 -11.37 -5.12
CA HIS A 27 -8.55 -12.40 -4.65
C HIS A 27 -7.28 -11.79 -4.05
N PHE A 28 -6.76 -10.69 -4.62
CA PHE A 28 -5.59 -9.98 -4.09
C PHE A 28 -5.94 -8.84 -3.13
N ALA A 29 -7.05 -8.12 -3.37
CA ALA A 29 -7.45 -6.97 -2.58
C ALA A 29 -7.90 -7.35 -1.17
N ILE A 30 -8.63 -8.47 -1.00
CA ILE A 30 -9.12 -8.88 0.33
C ILE A 30 -7.96 -9.22 1.27
N PRO A 31 -6.99 -10.10 0.91
CA PRO A 31 -5.84 -10.36 1.78
C PRO A 31 -5.04 -9.10 2.09
N SER A 32 -4.82 -8.23 1.10
CA SER A 32 -4.10 -6.97 1.27
C SER A 32 -4.81 -6.02 2.24
N ALA A 33 -6.14 -5.88 2.11
CA ALA A 33 -6.94 -5.05 3.00
C ALA A 33 -6.95 -5.60 4.43
N VAL A 34 -7.09 -6.92 4.60
CA VAL A 34 -7.04 -7.55 5.92
C VAL A 34 -5.69 -7.32 6.59
N MET A 35 -4.58 -7.46 5.84
CA MET A 35 -3.24 -7.20 6.36
C MET A 35 -3.09 -5.76 6.89
N ALA A 36 -3.48 -4.77 6.09
CA ALA A 36 -3.40 -3.36 6.49
C ALA A 36 -4.36 -3.00 7.64
N CYS A 37 -5.59 -3.54 7.63
CA CYS A 37 -6.55 -3.30 8.70
C CYS A 37 -6.11 -3.91 10.03
N LEU A 38 -5.53 -5.12 10.02
CA LEU A 38 -5.05 -5.77 11.23
C LEU A 38 -3.90 -4.99 11.90
N GLU A 39 -3.02 -4.39 11.09
CA GLU A 39 -1.96 -3.51 11.60
C GLU A 39 -2.55 -2.31 12.34
N TRP A 40 -3.45 -1.55 11.68
CA TRP A 40 -4.10 -0.39 12.29
C TRP A 40 -4.95 -0.72 13.51
N TRP A 41 -5.73 -1.80 13.44
CA TRP A 41 -6.54 -2.23 14.57
C TRP A 41 -5.70 -2.66 15.76
N SER A 42 -4.48 -3.18 15.55
CA SER A 42 -3.57 -3.50 16.64
C SER A 42 -3.16 -2.24 17.41
N PHE A 43 -2.89 -1.13 16.72
CA PHE A 43 -2.62 0.15 17.38
C PHE A 43 -3.83 0.66 18.17
N GLU A 44 -5.04 0.57 17.61
CA GLU A 44 -6.27 0.96 18.30
C GLU A 44 -6.50 0.11 19.57
N ILE A 45 -6.25 -1.20 19.50
CA ILE A 45 -6.33 -2.08 20.66
C ILE A 45 -5.31 -1.66 21.74
N LEU A 46 -4.08 -1.30 21.36
CA LEU A 46 -3.09 -0.79 22.30
C LEU A 46 -3.56 0.50 22.98
N VAL A 47 -4.17 1.42 22.23
CA VAL A 47 -4.78 2.64 22.78
C VAL A 47 -5.88 2.29 23.78
N LEU A 48 -6.78 1.37 23.45
CA LEU A 48 -7.83 0.93 24.36
C LEU A 48 -7.27 0.26 25.62
N MET A 49 -6.24 -0.57 25.49
CA MET A 49 -5.56 -1.21 26.62
C MET A 49 -4.83 -0.20 27.51
N SER A 50 -4.24 0.85 26.93
CA SER A 50 -3.61 1.93 27.72
C SER A 50 -4.61 2.63 28.65
N GLY A 51 -5.88 2.68 28.26
CA GLY A 51 -6.97 3.25 29.06
C GLY A 51 -7.31 2.43 30.31
N LEU A 52 -6.84 1.18 30.41
CA LEU A 52 -7.04 0.30 31.57
C LEU A 52 -5.90 0.40 32.60
N LEU A 53 -4.82 1.15 32.31
CA LEU A 53 -3.70 1.31 33.23
C LEU A 53 -4.05 2.21 34.42
N PRO A 54 -3.32 2.10 35.55
CA PRO A 54 -3.57 2.88 36.76
C PRO A 54 -3.58 4.40 36.54
N ASN A 55 -2.77 4.89 35.60
CA ASN A 55 -2.72 6.29 35.16
C ASN A 55 -3.33 6.47 33.75
N SER A 56 -4.51 5.91 33.51
CA SER A 56 -5.16 5.85 32.19
C SER A 56 -5.10 7.13 31.36
N LYS A 57 -5.41 8.29 31.96
CA LYS A 57 -5.37 9.58 31.26
C LYS A 57 -3.96 9.94 30.77
N LEU A 58 -2.93 9.66 31.58
CA LEU A 58 -1.54 9.95 31.22
C LEU A 58 -1.06 8.98 30.13
N GLU A 59 -1.23 7.67 30.37
CA GLU A 59 -0.74 6.62 29.48
C GLU A 59 -1.40 6.69 28.10
N THR A 60 -2.73 6.85 28.05
CA THR A 60 -3.45 7.02 26.78
C THR A 60 -3.04 8.29 26.06
N SER A 61 -2.81 9.40 26.78
CA SER A 61 -2.36 10.65 26.13
C SER A 61 -0.96 10.51 25.53
N VAL A 62 -0.02 9.90 26.27
CA VAL A 62 1.34 9.64 25.77
C VAL A 62 1.30 8.73 24.57
N LEU A 63 0.57 7.61 24.64
CA LEU A 63 0.45 6.67 23.53
C LEU A 63 -0.20 7.32 22.29
N SER A 64 -1.22 8.16 22.49
CA SER A 64 -1.87 8.89 21.38
C SER A 64 -0.93 9.86 20.68
N ILE A 65 -0.09 10.57 21.46
CA ILE A 65 0.94 11.46 20.91
C ILE A 65 1.98 10.64 20.14
N CYS A 66 2.47 9.53 20.71
CA CYS A 66 3.42 8.64 20.04
C CYS A 66 2.87 8.12 18.71
N LEU A 67 1.63 7.62 18.68
CA LEU A 67 1.00 7.12 17.45
C LEU A 67 0.74 8.23 16.43
N SER A 68 0.42 9.45 16.88
CA SER A 68 0.28 10.59 15.98
C SER A 68 1.61 10.98 15.33
N SER A 69 2.69 10.97 16.11
CA SER A 69 4.05 11.19 15.60
C SER A 69 4.49 10.09 14.63
N ASP A 70 4.21 8.83 14.95
CA ASP A 70 4.50 7.69 14.09
C ASP A 70 3.73 7.75 12.77
N SER A 71 2.43 8.10 12.82
CA SER A 71 1.58 8.26 11.63
C SER A 71 2.10 9.33 10.65
N LEU A 72 2.67 10.43 11.18
CA LEU A 72 3.29 11.46 10.36
C LEU A 72 4.51 10.92 9.62
N HIS A 73 5.33 10.11 10.29
CA HIS A 73 6.51 9.49 9.69
C HIS A 73 6.11 8.41 8.67
N TYR A 74 5.16 7.55 9.04
CA TYR A 74 4.61 6.50 8.18
C TYR A 74 4.12 7.02 6.82
N THR A 75 3.56 8.24 6.76
CA THR A 75 3.05 8.81 5.51
C THR A 75 4.14 8.95 4.44
N ILE A 76 5.38 9.25 4.84
CA ILE A 76 6.53 9.40 3.93
C ILE A 76 6.92 8.02 3.37
N SER A 77 7.19 7.07 4.28
CA SER A 77 7.45 5.66 3.96
C SER A 77 6.38 5.03 3.06
N PHE A 78 5.10 5.28 3.37
CA PHE A 78 3.97 4.79 2.59
C PHE A 78 3.95 5.38 1.18
N GLY A 79 4.24 6.67 1.02
CA GLY A 79 4.37 7.32 -0.28
C GLY A 79 5.47 6.68 -1.15
N ILE A 80 6.62 6.38 -0.55
CA ILE A 80 7.72 5.67 -1.23
C ILE A 80 7.26 4.27 -1.67
N SER A 81 6.55 3.54 -0.80
CA SER A 81 6.02 2.20 -1.09
C SER A 81 5.03 2.19 -2.28
N VAL A 82 4.11 3.17 -2.33
CA VAL A 82 3.15 3.30 -3.44
C VAL A 82 3.88 3.64 -4.75
N ALA A 83 4.83 4.57 -4.72
CA ALA A 83 5.62 4.94 -5.89
C ALA A 83 6.46 3.76 -6.42
N ALA A 84 7.12 3.04 -5.51
CA ALA A 84 7.89 1.83 -5.81
C ALA A 84 7.02 0.76 -6.45
N SER A 85 5.90 0.40 -5.81
CA SER A 85 4.97 -0.63 -6.28
C SER A 85 4.42 -0.29 -7.66
N THR A 86 4.05 0.98 -7.89
CA THR A 86 3.56 1.43 -9.21
C THR A 86 4.65 1.31 -10.28
N ARG A 87 5.88 1.76 -10.00
CA ARG A 87 6.97 1.68 -10.97
C ARG A 87 7.34 0.24 -11.29
N ILE A 88 7.52 -0.59 -10.27
CA ILE A 88 7.86 -2.01 -10.43
C ILE A 88 6.77 -2.73 -11.21
N SER A 89 5.50 -2.50 -10.88
CA SER A 89 4.36 -3.11 -11.58
C SER A 89 4.30 -2.72 -13.06
N ASN A 90 4.60 -1.45 -13.38
CA ASN A 90 4.64 -0.99 -14.77
C ASN A 90 5.77 -1.65 -15.57
N GLU A 91 6.97 -1.80 -15.00
CA GLU A 91 8.09 -2.48 -15.68
C GLU A 91 7.84 -3.98 -15.85
N LEU A 92 7.27 -4.63 -14.84
CA LEU A 92 6.86 -6.04 -14.92
C LEU A 92 5.77 -6.23 -15.99
N GLY A 93 4.76 -5.35 -16.02
CA GLY A 93 3.70 -5.36 -17.02
C GLY A 93 4.20 -5.11 -18.45
N ALA A 94 5.30 -4.36 -18.60
CA ALA A 94 5.98 -4.15 -19.88
C ALA A 94 6.90 -5.32 -20.30
N GLY A 95 7.10 -6.33 -19.44
CA GLY A 95 8.02 -7.44 -19.71
C GLY A 95 9.50 -7.08 -19.55
N ASN A 96 9.82 -6.05 -18.76
CA ASN A 96 11.18 -5.54 -18.53
C ASN A 96 11.68 -5.94 -17.12
N PRO A 97 12.12 -7.20 -16.88
CA PRO A 97 12.52 -7.64 -15.55
C PRO A 97 13.76 -6.93 -15.01
N GLN A 98 14.70 -6.54 -15.88
CA GLN A 98 15.90 -5.79 -15.46
C GLN A 98 15.54 -4.40 -14.91
N ALA A 99 14.62 -3.69 -15.56
CA ALA A 99 14.16 -2.39 -15.09
C ALA A 99 13.37 -2.50 -13.78
N ALA A 100 12.55 -3.55 -13.63
CA ALA A 100 11.85 -3.85 -12.38
C ALA A 100 12.82 -4.13 -11.22
N GLN A 101 13.92 -4.85 -11.46
CA GLN A 101 14.97 -5.10 -10.46
C GLN A 101 15.68 -3.81 -10.04
N ILE A 102 16.04 -2.95 -11.00
CA ILE A 102 16.65 -1.65 -10.71
C ILE A 102 15.69 -0.77 -9.91
N ALA A 103 14.41 -0.71 -10.30
CA ALA A 103 13.39 0.03 -9.57
C ALA A 103 13.28 -0.46 -8.11
N THR A 104 13.30 -1.77 -7.90
CA THR A 104 13.27 -2.38 -6.56
C THR A 104 14.51 -1.97 -5.73
N LEU A 105 15.70 -2.03 -6.32
CA LEU A 105 16.95 -1.66 -5.64
C LEU A 105 16.97 -0.17 -5.26
N VAL A 106 16.58 0.71 -6.18
CA VAL A 106 16.49 2.15 -5.92
C VAL A 106 15.47 2.44 -4.81
N SER A 107 14.30 1.81 -4.85
CA SER A 107 13.28 1.97 -3.81
C SER A 107 13.77 1.48 -2.44
N MET A 108 14.50 0.38 -2.37
CA MET A 108 15.12 -0.08 -1.12
C MET A 108 16.16 0.91 -0.59
N LEU A 109 16.99 1.51 -1.46
CA LEU A 109 17.95 2.52 -1.04
C LEU A 109 17.26 3.79 -0.51
N ILE A 110 16.18 4.23 -1.18
CA ILE A 110 15.40 5.38 -0.72
C ILE A 110 14.77 5.09 0.65
N ALA A 111 14.20 3.90 0.84
CA ALA A 111 13.65 3.49 2.12
C ALA A 111 14.72 3.46 3.22
N LEU A 112 15.91 2.91 2.95
CA LEU A 112 17.02 2.91 3.89
C LEU A 112 17.46 4.33 4.27
N VAL A 113 17.55 5.24 3.30
CA VAL A 113 17.91 6.64 3.56
C VAL A 113 16.82 7.33 4.39
N GLU A 114 15.56 7.09 4.09
CA GLU A 114 14.44 7.64 4.86
C GLU A 114 14.48 7.17 6.31
N THR A 115 14.66 5.88 6.56
CA THR A 115 14.76 5.31 7.91
C THR A 115 15.99 5.80 8.69
N LEU A 116 17.06 6.18 7.99
CA LEU A 116 18.25 6.78 8.63
C LEU A 116 18.07 8.25 9.01
N ILE A 117 17.15 8.96 8.35
CA ILE A 117 16.86 10.38 8.61
C ILE A 117 15.78 10.53 9.68
N ALA A 118 14.86 9.56 9.75
CA ALA A 118 13.81 9.39 10.75
C ALA A 118 14.34 9.33 12.20
#